data_AF-A0AAJ1FXZ5-F1
#
_entry.id   AF-A0AAJ1FXZ5-F1
#
_cell.length_a   1.000
_cell.length_b   1.000
_cell.length_c   1.000
_cell.angle_alpha   90.00
_cell.angle_beta   90.00
_cell.angle_gamma   90.00
#
_symmetry.space_group_name_H-M   'P 1'
#
loop_
_entity.id
_entity.type
_entity.pdbx_description
1 polymer ?
#
loop_
_entity_poly.entity_id
_entity_poly.type
_entity_poly.pdbx_seq_one_letter_code
_entity_poly.pdbx_strand_id
1 'polypeptide(L)' 'CWDNAPQESFFGHMKDEITITDCNKFEELKYCINEYMHYYNNERYQWDICKMTPNQYNKYLRKGHYLIPGKNKAKVA' A
#
# COMPACT_ATOMS: atom_id res chain seq x y z
N CYS A 1 15.14 7.85 1.80
CA CYS A 1 14.29 9.06 1.92
C CYS A 1 12.96 8.61 2.53
N TRP A 2 12.50 9.19 3.64
CA TRP A 2 11.29 8.71 4.32
C TRP A 2 10.01 8.97 3.51
N ASP A 3 9.98 10.08 2.76
CA ASP A 3 8.79 10.47 1.99
C ASP A 3 8.58 9.61 0.73
N ASN A 4 9.67 9.05 0.18
CA ASN A 4 9.59 8.20 -1.02
C ASN A 4 9.34 6.72 -0.69
N ALA A 5 9.58 6.29 0.56
CA ALA A 5 9.51 4.88 0.94
C ALA A 5 8.15 4.22 0.58
N PRO A 6 6.98 4.87 0.76
CA PRO A 6 5.71 4.28 0.34
C PRO A 6 5.59 4.10 -1.18
N GLN A 7 6.12 5.04 -1.98
CA GLN A 7 6.11 4.95 -3.44
C GLN A 7 7.08 3.86 -3.94
N GLU A 8 8.28 3.79 -3.37
CA GLU A 8 9.26 2.74 -3.67
C GLU A 8 8.70 1.34 -3.36
N SER A 9 8.05 1.19 -2.21
CA SER A 9 7.40 -0.08 -1.83
C SER A 9 6.29 -0.46 -2.81
N PHE A 10 5.41 0.49 -3.19
CA PHE A 10 4.37 0.25 -4.19
C PHE A 10 4.95 -0.24 -5.52
N PHE A 11 5.91 0.50 -6.08
CA PHE A 11 6.49 0.16 -7.38
C PHE A 11 7.36 -1.10 -7.36
N GLY A 12 8.00 -1.40 -6.23
CA GLY A 12 8.72 -2.66 -6.04
C GLY A 12 7.76 -3.84 -6.13
N HIS A 13 6.73 -3.86 -5.27
CA HIS A 13 5.74 -4.94 -5.28
C HIS A 13 5.02 -5.06 -6.62
N MET A 14 4.65 -3.93 -7.25
CA MET A 14 3.97 -3.97 -8.55
C MET A 14 4.77 -4.73 -9.58
N LYS A 15 6.07 -4.44 -9.71
CA LYS A 15 6.93 -5.09 -10.71
C LYS A 15 7.14 -6.58 -10.46
N ASP A 16 7.08 -7.01 -9.21
CA ASP A 16 7.24 -8.42 -8.83
C ASP A 16 5.94 -9.22 -8.99
N GLU A 17 4.78 -8.57 -8.86
CA GLU A 17 3.49 -9.25 -8.72
C GLU A 17 2.61 -9.22 -9.97
N ILE A 18 2.82 -8.27 -10.88
CA ILE A 18 2.05 -8.21 -12.14
C ILE A 18 2.90 -8.62 -13.34
N THR A 19 2.28 -9.35 -14.26
CA THR A 19 2.87 -9.67 -15.56
C THR A 19 2.19 -8.83 -16.63
N ILE A 20 2.99 -7.99 -17.31
CA ILE A 20 2.51 -7.11 -18.39
C ILE A 20 2.98 -7.57 -19.78
N THR A 21 3.69 -8.69 -19.87
CA THR A 21 4.24 -9.22 -21.13
C THR A 21 3.15 -9.52 -22.15
N ASP A 22 1.94 -9.83 -21.67
CA ASP A 22 0.81 -10.22 -22.52
C ASP A 22 -0.08 -9.01 -22.89
N CYS A 23 0.24 -7.81 -22.39
CA CYS A 23 -0.45 -6.59 -22.79
C CYS A 23 0.03 -6.15 -24.18
N ASN A 24 -0.83 -6.28 -25.18
CA ASN A 24 -0.55 -5.93 -26.57
C ASN A 24 -1.04 -4.53 -26.94
N LYS A 25 -1.89 -3.93 -26.09
CA LYS A 25 -2.44 -2.59 -26.27
C LYS A 25 -2.20 -1.74 -25.03
N PHE A 26 -2.06 -0.44 -25.24
CA PHE A 26 -1.92 0.52 -24.14
C PHE A 26 -3.08 0.44 -23.13
N GLU A 27 -4.32 0.24 -23.60
CA GLU A 27 -5.48 0.13 -22.71
C GLU A 27 -5.43 -1.13 -21.83
N GLU A 28 -4.86 -2.24 -22.31
CA GLU A 28 -4.68 -3.46 -21.52
C GLU A 28 -3.64 -3.24 -20.40
N LEU A 29 -2.52 -2.61 -20.75
CA LEU A 29 -1.49 -2.24 -19.78
C LEU A 29 -2.06 -1.29 -18.70
N LYS A 30 -2.80 -0.26 -19.15
CA LYS A 30 -3.44 0.71 -18.26
C LYS A 30 -4.46 0.03 -17.35
N TYR A 31 -5.26 -0.89 -17.87
CA TYR A 31 -6.19 -1.68 -17.06
C TYR A 31 -5.44 -2.51 -16.00
N CYS A 32 -4.40 -3.26 -16.39
CA CYS A 32 -3.59 -4.06 -15.46
C CYS A 32 -3.00 -3.21 -14.31
N ILE A 33 -2.43 -2.05 -14.64
CA ILE A 33 -1.87 -1.13 -13.64
C ILE A 33 -2.97 -0.57 -12.72
N ASN A 34 -4.13 -0.21 -13.28
CA ASN A 34 -5.28 0.29 -12.50
C ASN A 34 -5.81 -0.75 -11.52
N GLU A 35 -5.97 -2.00 -11.95
CA GLU A 35 -6.44 -3.09 -11.09
C GLU A 35 -5.44 -3.35 -9.96
N TYR A 36 -4.13 -3.36 -10.27
CA TYR A 36 -3.12 -3.51 -9.23
C TYR A 36 -3.11 -2.35 -8.24
N MET A 37 -3.26 -1.11 -8.72
CA MET A 37 -3.40 0.07 -7.85
C MET A 37 -4.63 -0.04 -6.94
N HIS A 38 -5.76 -0.54 -7.46
CA HIS A 38 -6.95 -0.76 -6.66
C HIS A 38 -6.69 -1.79 -5.55
N TYR A 39 -6.18 -2.97 -5.95
CA TYR A 39 -5.84 -4.05 -5.04
C TYR A 39 -4.88 -3.59 -3.94
N TYR A 40 -3.76 -2.97 -4.32
CA TYR A 40 -2.74 -2.54 -3.35
C TYR A 40 -3.30 -1.54 -2.34
N ASN A 41 -4.12 -0.58 -2.79
CA ASN A 41 -4.61 0.49 -1.92
C ASN A 41 -5.82 0.09 -1.06
N ASN A 42 -6.62 -0.87 -1.51
CA ASN A 42 -7.91 -1.20 -0.88
C ASN A 42 -8.00 -2.60 -0.29
N GLU A 43 -7.15 -3.53 -0.71
CA GLU A 43 -7.29 -4.96 -0.39
C GLU A 43 -6.01 -5.58 0.20
N ARG A 44 -4.84 -5.03 -0.12
CA ARG A 44 -3.55 -5.50 0.44
C ARG A 44 -3.36 -5.03 1.87
N TYR A 45 -3.59 -5.93 2.82
CA TYR A 45 -3.28 -5.68 4.23
C TYR A 45 -1.78 -5.77 4.50
N GLN A 46 -1.25 -4.78 5.22
CA GLN A 46 0.19 -4.69 5.51
C GLN A 46 0.47 -4.80 7.00
N TRP A 47 1.37 -5.71 7.37
CA TRP A 47 1.74 -5.97 8.77
C TRP A 47 2.24 -4.72 9.49
N ASP A 48 2.98 -3.88 8.80
CA ASP A 48 3.63 -2.71 9.40
C ASP A 48 2.70 -1.54 9.71
N ILE A 49 1.47 -1.55 9.19
CA ILE A 49 0.46 -0.50 9.40
C ILE A 49 -0.80 -1.09 10.04
N CYS A 50 -0.64 -1.84 11.12
CA CYS A 50 -1.73 -2.45 11.89
C CYS A 50 -2.60 -3.44 11.11
N LYS A 51 -2.04 -4.12 10.11
CA LYS A 51 -2.84 -4.96 9.20
C LYS A 51 -4.02 -4.19 8.63
N MET A 52 -3.76 -2.94 8.22
CA MET A 52 -4.70 -2.14 7.43
C MET A 52 -4.21 -2.07 5.99
N THR A 53 -5.12 -1.74 5.08
CA THR A 53 -4.77 -1.34 3.73
C THR A 53 -4.29 0.12 3.74
N PRO A 54 -3.52 0.57 2.73
CA PRO A 54 -3.06 1.95 2.65
C PRO A 54 -4.20 2.98 2.82
N ASN A 55 -5.36 2.74 2.18
CA ASN A 55 -6.51 3.65 2.32
C ASN A 55 -7.16 3.59 3.70
N GLN A 56 -7.23 2.41 4.33
CA GLN A 56 -7.71 2.30 5.71
C GLN A 56 -6.79 3.04 6.68
N TYR A 57 -5.47 2.90 6.51
CA TYR A 57 -4.48 3.58 7.34
C TYR A 57 -4.53 5.09 7.16
N ASN A 58 -4.66 5.60 5.92
CA ASN A 58 -4.88 7.03 5.67
C ASN A 58 -6.16 7.54 6.35
N LYS A 59 -7.26 6.79 6.28
CA LYS A 59 -8.50 7.14 7.00
C LYS A 59 -8.31 7.14 8.51
N TYR A 60 -7.53 6.20 9.05
CA TYR A 60 -7.20 6.11 10.48
C TYR A 60 -6.44 7.35 10.95
N LEU A 61 -5.38 7.74 10.23
CA LEU A 61 -4.59 8.94 10.53
C LEU A 61 -5.43 10.22 10.44
N ARG A 62 -6.29 10.35 9.42
CA ARG A 62 -7.18 11.51 9.24
C ARG A 62 -8.20 11.70 10.36
N LYS A 63 -8.52 10.64 11.11
CA LYS A 63 -9.37 10.71 12.31
C LYS A 63 -8.61 11.18 13.57
N GLY A 64 -7.34 11.58 13.44
CA GLY A 64 -6.52 12.02 14.56
C GLY A 64 -5.91 10.88 15.36
N HIS A 65 -5.91 9.66 14.84
CA HIS A 65 -5.24 8.55 15.48
C HIS A 65 -3.77 8.52 15.06
N TYR A 66 -2.88 8.99 15.93
CA TYR A 66 -1.43 9.01 15.68
C TYR A 66 -0.68 7.83 16.31
N LEU A 67 -1.38 7.08 17.17
CA LEU A 67 -0.84 5.88 17.80
C LEU A 67 -1.15 4.68 16.91
N ILE A 68 -0.17 3.81 16.68
CA ILE A 68 -0.32 2.61 15.85
C ILE A 68 -0.69 1.44 16.80
N PRO A 69 -1.95 0.90 16.76
CA PRO A 69 -2.35 -0.23 17.57
C PRO A 69 -1.37 -1.41 17.46
N GLY A 70 -0.81 -1.83 18.58
CA GLY A 70 0.12 -2.96 18.63
C GLY A 70 1.60 -2.64 18.39
N LYS A 71 1.95 -1.45 17.84
CA LYS A 71 3.35 -0.97 17.80
C LYS A 71 3.71 -0.10 19.00
N ASN A 72 2.72 0.49 19.67
CA ASN A 72 2.92 1.32 20.88
C ASN A 72 2.88 0.52 22.19
N LYS A 73 3.43 -0.70 22.22
CA LYS A 73 3.81 -1.35 23.48
C LYS A 73 5.30 -1.15 23.72
N ALA A 74 5.63 -0.02 24.34
CA ALA A 74 6.73 0.18 25.30
C ALA A 74 7.14 1.66 25.33
N LYS A 75 6.63 2.39 26.33
CA LYS A 75 7.44 3.15 27.30
C LYS A 75 6.57 3.33 28.54
N VAL A 76 6.39 2.24 29.28
CA VAL A 76 6.18 2.35 30.73
C VAL A 76 7.59 2.61 31.29
N ALA A 77 7.80 3.85 31.71
CA ALA A 77 8.81 4.18 32.70
C ALA A 77 8.15 4.05 34.08
#